data_AF-A0A7K0QVA8-F1
#
_entry.id   AF-A0A7K0QVA8-F1
#
_cell.length_a   1.000
_cell.length_b   1.000
_cell.length_c   1.000
_cell.angle_alpha   90.00
_cell.angle_beta   90.00
_cell.angle_gamma   90.00
#
_symmetry.space_group_name_H-M   'P 1'
#
loop_
_entity.id
_entity.type
_entity.pdbx_description
1 polymer ?
#
loop_
_entity_poly.entity_id
_entity_poly.type
_entity_poly.pdbx_seq_one_letter_code
_entity_poly.pdbx_strand_id
1 'polypeptide(L)'
;MSDTPTPESLEDEIEQARDQLVATLAQIKAQTTPAALARRGGKAVGGFFTNERGRIRPDRVAYAVGVVAAVVGWKILGRSRRRCHCH
;
A
#
# COMPACT_ATOMS: atom_id res chain seq x y z
N MET A 1 -1.64 -48.07 10.37
CA MET A 1 -2.89 -47.71 9.67
C MET A 1 -2.49 -46.70 8.62
N SER A 2 -2.27 -47.12 7.38
CA SER A 2 -1.91 -46.21 6.28
C SER A 2 -3.20 -45.69 5.70
N ASP A 3 -3.66 -44.55 6.20
CA ASP A 3 -4.82 -43.85 5.63
C ASP A 3 -4.35 -43.30 4.28
N THR A 4 -4.71 -43.99 3.20
CA THR A 4 -4.41 -43.52 1.85
C THR A 4 -5.55 -42.57 1.50
N PRO A 5 -5.30 -41.26 1.38
CA PRO A 5 -6.36 -40.31 1.13
C PRO A 5 -7.06 -40.66 -0.18
N THR A 6 -8.38 -40.68 -0.15
CA THR A 6 -9.18 -40.91 -1.35
C THR A 6 -9.20 -39.61 -2.17
N PRO A 7 -9.34 -39.68 -3.50
CA PRO A 7 -9.41 -38.47 -4.31
C PRO A 7 -10.53 -37.51 -3.86
N GLU A 8 -11.67 -38.04 -3.41
CA GLU A 8 -12.77 -37.23 -2.85
C GLU A 8 -12.37 -36.51 -1.54
N SER A 9 -11.63 -37.16 -0.65
CA SER A 9 -11.18 -36.51 0.59
C SER A 9 -10.18 -35.38 0.33
N LEU A 10 -9.35 -35.52 -0.71
CA LEU A 10 -8.41 -34.48 -1.13
C LEU A 10 -9.13 -33.27 -1.74
N GLU A 11 -10.19 -33.49 -2.53
CA GLU A 11 -10.99 -32.42 -3.10
C GLU A 11 -11.72 -31.61 -2.01
N ASP A 12 -12.30 -32.29 -1.02
CA ASP A 12 -12.93 -31.65 0.14
C ASP A 12 -11.93 -30.84 0.98
N GLU A 13 -10.72 -31.37 1.21
CA GLU A 13 -9.65 -30.66 1.92
C GLU A 13 -9.19 -29.41 1.16
N ILE A 14 -9.10 -29.47 -0.17
CA ILE A 14 -8.72 -28.33 -1.02
C ILE A 14 -9.79 -27.24 -0.95
N GLU A 15 -11.07 -27.59 -1.05
CA GLU A 15 -12.15 -26.60 -0.98
C GLU A 15 -12.19 -25.93 0.40
N GLN A 16 -12.02 -26.72 1.47
CA GLN A 16 -11.93 -26.20 2.83
C GLN A 16 -10.71 -25.27 3.00
N ALA A 17 -9.56 -25.62 2.43
CA ALA A 17 -8.36 -24.78 2.48
C ALA A 17 -8.55 -23.47 1.69
N ARG A 18 -9.25 -23.51 0.55
CA ARG A 18 -9.58 -22.32 -0.25
C ARG A 18 -10.49 -21.36 0.52
N ASP A 19 -11.51 -21.88 1.18
CA ASP A 19 -12.43 -21.07 1.99
C ASP A 19 -11.71 -20.39 3.17
N GLN A 20 -10.84 -21.14 3.85
CA GLN A 20 -10.00 -20.59 4.92
C GLN A 20 -9.05 -19.50 4.42
N LEU A 21 -8.47 -19.69 3.23
CA LEU A 21 -7.59 -18.70 2.61
C LEU A 21 -8.35 -17.43 2.24
N VAL A 22 -9.53 -17.55 1.62
CA VAL A 22 -10.37 -16.39 1.27
C VAL A 22 -10.79 -15.61 2.52
N ALA A 23 -11.19 -16.31 3.59
CA ALA A 23 -11.52 -15.68 4.86
C ALA A 23 -10.32 -14.92 5.45
N THR A 24 -9.13 -15.53 5.42
CA THR A 24 -7.89 -14.91 5.91
C THR A 24 -7.50 -13.70 5.07
N LEU A 25 -7.59 -13.80 3.74
CA LEU A 25 -7.30 -12.70 2.83
C LEU A 25 -8.26 -11.52 3.03
N ALA A 26 -9.55 -11.78 3.25
CA ALA A 26 -10.52 -10.74 3.56
C ALA A 26 -10.15 -10.00 4.86
N GLN A 27 -9.72 -10.73 5.89
CA GLN A 27 -9.27 -10.15 7.15
C GLN A 27 -8.00 -9.31 6.99
N ILE A 28 -6.99 -9.81 6.26
CA ILE A 28 -5.75 -9.07 5.97
C ILE A 28 -6.07 -7.80 5.18
N LYS A 29 -6.93 -7.91 4.15
CA LYS A 29 -7.36 -6.77 3.32
C LYS A 29 -8.07 -5.69 4.13
N ALA A 30 -8.91 -6.08 5.09
CA ALA A 30 -9.56 -5.13 5.99
C ALA A 30 -8.53 -4.38 6.87
N GLN A 31 -7.51 -5.07 7.36
CA GLN A 31 -6.43 -4.46 8.14
C GLN A 31 -5.44 -3.65 7.29
N THR A 32 -5.37 -3.95 5.99
CA THR A 32 -4.50 -3.26 5.02
C THR A 32 -5.25 -2.22 4.18
N THR A 33 -6.43 -1.76 4.63
CA THR A 33 -7.11 -0.65 3.96
C THR A 33 -6.21 0.57 3.89
N PRO A 34 -6.26 1.36 2.79
CA PRO A 34 -5.41 2.53 2.61
C PRO A 34 -5.52 3.51 3.78
N ALA A 35 -6.70 3.66 4.38
CA ALA A 35 -6.91 4.48 5.56
C ALA A 35 -6.22 3.92 6.82
N ALA A 36 -6.28 2.60 7.06
CA ALA A 36 -5.59 1.96 8.18
C ALA A 36 -4.06 2.00 7.99
N LEU A 37 -3.58 1.78 6.75
CA LEU A 37 -2.17 1.96 6.39
C LEU A 37 -1.72 3.40 6.52
N ALA A 38 -2.51 4.38 6.08
CA ALA A 38 -2.16 5.79 6.20
C ALA A 38 -2.12 6.24 7.67
N ARG A 39 -2.99 5.72 8.54
CA ARG A 39 -2.94 5.99 9.98
C ARG A 39 -1.69 5.38 10.65
N ARG A 40 -1.27 4.17 10.24
CA ARG A 40 -0.05 3.52 10.75
C ARG A 40 1.22 4.14 10.14
N GLY A 41 1.24 4.28 8.83
CA GLY A 41 2.30 4.87 8.04
C GLY A 41 2.52 6.34 8.37
N GLY A 42 1.47 7.13 8.55
CA GLY A 42 1.54 8.54 8.96
C GLY A 42 2.30 8.75 10.27
N LYS A 43 2.14 7.84 11.24
CA LYS A 43 2.94 7.83 12.47
C LYS A 43 4.40 7.43 12.22
N ALA A 44 4.65 6.51 11.29
CA ALA A 44 6.01 6.09 10.92
C ALA A 44 6.79 7.15 10.11
N VAL A 45 6.16 7.82 9.14
CA VAL A 45 6.78 8.93 8.39
C VAL A 45 6.90 10.20 9.23
N GLY A 46 6.05 10.40 10.24
CA GLY A 46 6.20 11.52 11.18
C GLY A 46 7.60 11.59 11.78
N GLY A 47 8.15 10.44 12.19
CA GLY A 47 9.53 10.32 12.71
C GLY A 47 10.63 10.71 11.73
N PHE A 48 10.37 10.68 10.41
CA PHE A 48 11.33 11.16 9.41
C PHE A 48 11.40 12.69 9.37
N PHE A 49 10.26 13.36 9.62
CA PHE A 49 10.10 14.81 9.58
C PHE A 49 10.25 15.48 10.95
N THR A 50 10.15 14.73 12.06
CA THR A 50 10.32 15.25 13.43
C THR A 50 11.67 14.85 14.02
N ASN A 51 12.35 15.80 14.66
CA ASN A 51 13.55 15.59 15.48
C ASN A 51 13.22 14.81 16.76
N GLU A 52 14.26 14.36 17.46
CA GLU A 52 14.22 13.68 18.76
C GLU A 52 13.56 14.55 19.85
N ARG A 53 13.48 15.86 19.62
CA ARG A 53 12.80 16.86 20.47
C ARG A 53 11.35 17.17 20.03
N GLY A 54 10.78 16.40 19.09
CA GLY A 54 9.43 16.60 18.55
C GLY A 54 9.27 17.82 17.63
N ARG A 55 10.36 18.53 17.28
CA ARG A 55 10.35 19.70 16.40
C ARG A 55 10.46 19.26 14.94
N ILE A 56 9.68 19.88 14.05
CA ILE A 56 9.76 19.64 12.60
C ILE A 56 11.17 20.02 12.08
N ARG A 57 11.81 19.14 11.29
CA ARG A 57 13.07 19.42 10.56
C ARG A 57 12.75 20.22 9.29
N PRO A 58 12.94 21.55 9.26
CA PRO A 58 12.53 22.37 8.11
C PRO A 58 13.25 21.95 6.83
N ASP A 59 14.52 21.56 6.90
CA ASP A 59 15.32 21.15 5.74
C ASP A 59 14.70 19.92 5.04
N ARG A 60 14.33 18.88 5.81
CA ARG A 60 13.74 17.66 5.25
C ARG A 60 12.35 17.89 4.66
N VAL A 61 11.57 18.78 5.27
CA VAL A 61 10.26 19.18 4.74
C VAL A 61 10.44 19.95 3.44
N ALA A 62 11.40 20.87 3.36
CA ALA A 62 11.70 21.63 2.15
C ALA A 62 12.09 20.70 0.98
N TYR A 63 12.95 19.71 1.21
CA TYR A 63 13.28 18.71 0.18
C TYR A 63 12.07 17.90 -0.27
N ALA A 64 11.26 17.40 0.68
CA ALA A 64 10.07 16.61 0.35
C ALA A 64 9.05 17.42 -0.45
N VAL A 65 8.78 18.65 -0.04
CA VAL A 65 7.89 19.59 -0.76
C VAL A 65 8.44 19.88 -2.16
N GLY A 66 9.74 20.16 -2.28
CA GLY A 66 10.40 20.40 -3.57
C GLY A 66 10.27 19.23 -4.53
N VAL A 67 10.52 18.00 -4.07
CA VAL A 67 10.38 16.77 -4.88
C VAL A 67 8.93 16.58 -5.33
N VAL A 68 7.96 16.74 -4.43
CA VAL A 68 6.53 16.62 -4.76
C VAL A 68 6.11 17.68 -5.78
N ALA A 69 6.50 18.93 -5.57
CA ALA A 69 6.21 20.03 -6.49
C ALA A 69 6.81 19.78 -7.89
N ALA A 70 8.05 19.28 -7.95
CA ALA A 70 8.70 18.94 -9.22
C ALA A 70 7.97 17.81 -9.96
N VAL A 71 7.58 16.73 -9.26
CA VAL A 71 6.86 15.60 -9.85
C VAL A 71 5.48 16.02 -10.34
N VAL A 72 4.74 16.78 -9.54
CA VAL A 72 3.40 17.27 -9.90
C VAL A 72 3.49 18.25 -11.07
N GLY A 73 4.42 19.20 -11.01
CA GLY A 73 4.70 20.14 -12.09
C GLY A 73 5.04 19.42 -13.40
N TRP A 74 5.94 18.43 -13.35
CA TRP A 74 6.30 17.61 -14.51
C TRP A 74 5.10 16.84 -15.07
N LYS A 75 4.27 16.24 -14.20
CA LYS A 75 3.08 15.48 -14.62
C LYS A 75 2.03 16.37 -15.28
N ILE A 76 1.78 17.55 -14.71
CA ILE A 76 0.85 18.55 -15.26
C ILE A 76 1.38 19.08 -16.59
N LEU A 77 2.67 19.43 -16.65
CA LEU A 77 3.31 19.90 -17.87
C LEU A 77 3.29 18.84 -18.97
N GLY A 78 3.61 17.59 -18.64
CA GLY A 78 3.53 16.46 -19.55
C GLY A 78 2.10 16.20 -20.04
N ARG A 79 1.10 16.34 -19.16
CA ARG A 79 -0.32 16.22 -19.54
C ARG A 79 -0.77 17.38 -20.44
N SER A 80 -0.27 18.59 -20.20
CA SER A 80 -0.55 19.76 -21.03
C SER A 80 0.08 19.62 -22.42
N ARG A 81 1.34 19.18 -22.49
CA ARG A 81 2.03 18.94 -23.77
C ARG A 81 1.34 17.88 -24.64
N ARG A 82 0.80 16.83 -24.03
CA ARG A 82 0.01 15.80 -24.75
C ARG A 82 -1.31 16.35 -25.33
N ARG A 83 -1.90 17.39 -24.74
CA ARG A 83 -3.11 18.01 -25.29
C ARG A 83 -2.81 18.95 -26.45
N CYS A 84 -1.67 19.65 -26.42
CA CYS A 84 -1.27 20.55 -27.50
C CYS A 84 -0.75 19.83 -28.76
N HIS A 85 -0.45 18.53 -28.68
CA HIS A 85 0.03 17.75 -29.84
C HIS A 85 -1.09 17.24 -30.76
N CYS A 86 -2.36 17.52 -30.45
CA CYS A 86 -3.53 17.12 -31.23
C CYS A 86 -4.23 18.29 -31.95
N HIS A 87 -3.53 19.41 -32.17
CA HIS A 87 -4.06 20.58 -32.87
C HIS A 87 -3.16 20.95 -34.05
#